data_AF-A0A0D6E0G0-F1
#
_entry.id   AF-A0A0D6E0G0-F1
#
_cell.length_a   1.000
_cell.length_b   1.000
_cell.length_c   1.000
_cell.angle_alpha   90.00
_cell.angle_beta   90.00
_cell.angle_gamma   90.00
#
_symmetry.space_group_name_H-M   'P 1'
#
loop_
_entity.id
_entity.type
_entity.pdbx_description
1 polymer ?
#
loop_
_entity_poly.entity_id
_entity_poly.type
_entity_poly.pdbx_seq_one_letter_code
_entity_poly.pdbx_strand_id
1 'polypeptide(L)'
;MSFEAFNKDKDEAVKNNLKSTINPETSEGESVKKALQAIISPKNKPEEKKRSVTFSITESQLKKMDQEARKNGFKNKSEMLASFIDAL
;
A
#
# COMPACT_ATOMS: atom_id res chain seq x y z
N MET A 1 -58.58 25.10 -25.46
CA MET A 1 -57.18 24.71 -25.26
C MET A 1 -57.12 23.18 -25.36
N SER A 2 -56.32 22.63 -26.27
CA SER A 2 -56.25 21.18 -26.56
C SER A 2 -55.54 20.43 -25.43
N PHE A 3 -56.03 19.25 -25.04
CA PHE A 3 -55.42 18.35 -24.05
C PHE A 3 -53.98 17.93 -24.42
N GLU A 4 -53.58 18.07 -25.69
CA GLU A 4 -52.23 17.76 -26.15
C GLU A 4 -51.17 18.76 -25.68
N ALA A 5 -51.54 20.01 -25.39
CA ALA A 5 -50.60 21.03 -24.95
C ALA A 5 -50.17 20.82 -23.48
N PHE A 6 -51.05 20.27 -22.64
CA PHE A 6 -50.80 20.10 -21.21
C PHE A 6 -49.84 18.94 -20.90
N ASN A 7 -49.70 17.99 -21.82
CA ASN A 7 -48.80 16.84 -21.67
C ASN A 7 -47.38 17.13 -22.14
N LYS A 8 -47.18 18.04 -23.10
CA LYS A 8 -45.83 18.43 -23.58
C LYS A 8 -44.98 19.08 -22.49
N ASP A 9 -45.56 20.01 -21.73
CA ASP A 9 -44.84 20.70 -20.65
C ASP A 9 -44.48 19.75 -19.50
N LYS A 10 -45.33 18.76 -19.23
CA LYS A 10 -45.06 17.76 -18.18
C LYS A 10 -44.03 16.72 -18.62
N ASP A 11 -44.04 16.30 -19.87
CA ASP A 11 -43.05 15.36 -20.41
C ASP A 11 -41.65 15.96 -20.52
N GLU A 12 -41.53 17.25 -20.85
CA GLU A 12 -40.24 17.95 -20.82
C GLU A 12 -39.70 18.13 -19.39
N ALA A 13 -40.57 18.49 -18.44
CA ALA A 13 -40.19 18.61 -17.04
C ALA A 13 -39.70 17.27 -16.46
N VAL A 14 -40.36 16.16 -16.79
CA VAL A 14 -39.96 14.81 -16.32
C VAL A 14 -38.65 14.38 -16.98
N LYS A 15 -38.45 14.64 -18.28
CA LYS A 15 -37.19 14.35 -18.98
C LYS A 15 -36.00 15.15 -18.43
N ASN A 16 -36.21 16.42 -18.07
CA ASN A 16 -35.17 17.27 -17.50
C ASN A 16 -34.78 16.82 -16.08
N ASN A 17 -35.76 16.44 -15.25
CA ASN A 17 -35.49 15.88 -13.92
C ASN A 17 -34.77 14.52 -14.00
N LEU A 18 -35.16 13.64 -14.93
CA LEU A 18 -34.47 12.37 -15.15
C LEU A 18 -33.02 12.57 -15.60
N LYS A 19 -32.76 13.51 -16.52
CA LYS A 19 -31.38 13.85 -16.93
C LYS A 19 -30.55 14.43 -15.76
N SER A 20 -31.17 15.23 -14.89
CA SER A 20 -30.51 15.78 -13.70
C SER A 20 -30.20 14.72 -12.62
N THR A 21 -30.89 13.58 -12.64
CA THR A 21 -30.68 12.48 -11.67
C THR A 21 -29.72 11.41 -12.20
N ILE A 22 -29.61 11.27 -13.53
CA ILE A 22 -28.77 10.28 -14.21
C ILE A 22 -27.36 10.81 -14.51
N ASN A 23 -27.15 12.13 -14.52
CA ASN A 23 -25.82 12.74 -14.48
C ASN A 23 -25.50 13.22 -13.06
N PRO A 24 -25.13 12.34 -12.11
CA PRO A 24 -24.23 12.77 -11.07
C PRO A 24 -22.91 13.10 -11.79
N GLU A 25 -22.62 14.38 -11.92
CA GLU A 25 -21.28 14.87 -12.24
C GLU A 25 -20.27 14.10 -11.37
N THR A 26 -19.61 13.14 -11.99
CA THR A 26 -18.23 12.59 -11.82
C THR A 26 -17.41 12.91 -10.56
N SER A 27 -18.01 13.17 -9.40
CA SER A 27 -17.32 13.69 -8.22
C SER A 27 -17.33 12.73 -7.02
N GLU A 28 -18.31 11.83 -6.94
CA GLU A 28 -18.36 10.85 -5.85
C GLU A 28 -17.44 9.64 -6.10
N GLY A 29 -17.33 9.19 -7.36
CA GLY A 29 -16.48 8.06 -7.73
C GLY A 29 -14.98 8.31 -7.57
N GLU A 30 -14.51 9.55 -7.78
CA GLU A 30 -13.11 9.92 -7.54
C GLU A 30 -12.79 10.09 -6.06
N SER A 31 -13.74 10.62 -5.28
CA SER A 31 -13.58 10.82 -3.84
C SER A 31 -13.50 9.50 -3.08
N VAL A 32 -14.33 8.52 -3.46
CA VAL A 32 -14.26 7.16 -2.88
C VAL A 32 -12.98 6.45 -3.33
N LYS A 33 -12.56 6.58 -4.58
CA LYS A 33 -11.28 6.02 -5.06
C LYS A 33 -10.06 6.62 -4.34
N LYS A 34 -10.05 7.94 -4.10
CA LYS A 34 -8.99 8.62 -3.32
C LYS A 34 -9.02 8.22 -1.85
N ALA A 35 -10.19 8.11 -1.23
CA ALA A 35 -10.33 7.66 0.15
C ALA A 35 -9.87 6.20 0.32
N LEU A 36 -10.22 5.31 -0.61
CA LEU A 36 -9.75 3.93 -0.62
C LEU A 36 -8.25 3.83 -0.91
N GLN A 37 -7.68 4.66 -1.81
CA GLN A 37 -6.23 4.73 -2.01
C GLN A 37 -5.49 5.25 -0.77
N ALA A 38 -6.07 6.17 0.00
CA ALA A 38 -5.48 6.66 1.25
C ALA A 38 -5.45 5.60 2.36
N ILE A 39 -6.42 4.66 2.34
CA ILE A 39 -6.48 3.52 3.28
C ILE A 39 -5.55 2.39 2.84
N ILE A 40 -5.43 2.15 1.52
CA ILE A 40 -4.62 1.07 0.95
C ILE A 40 -3.15 1.45 0.81
N SER A 41 -2.82 2.75 0.79
CA SER A 41 -1.43 3.20 0.82
C SER A 41 -0.80 2.68 2.11
N PRO A 42 0.11 1.70 2.05
CA PRO A 42 0.84 1.32 3.23
C PRO A 42 1.57 2.60 3.63
N LYS A 43 1.22 3.15 4.80
CA LYS A 43 2.05 4.15 5.47
C LYS A 43 3.45 3.56 5.37
N ASN A 44 4.31 4.13 4.53
CA ASN A 44 5.68 3.67 4.33
C ASN A 44 6.31 3.79 5.71
N LYS A 45 6.23 2.70 6.49
CA LYS A 45 7.00 2.55 7.71
C LYS A 45 8.42 2.81 7.25
N PRO A 46 9.17 3.72 7.87
CA PRO A 46 10.57 3.87 7.53
C PRO A 46 11.22 2.52 7.80
N GLU A 47 11.38 1.71 6.74
CA GLU A 47 12.12 0.46 6.82
C GLU A 47 13.56 0.85 7.12
N GLU A 48 14.07 0.37 8.25
CA GLU A 48 15.48 0.50 8.55
C GLU A 48 16.28 -0.20 7.46
N LYS A 49 16.99 0.59 6.67
CA LYS A 49 17.81 0.08 5.59
C LYS A 49 19.00 -0.66 6.19
N LYS A 50 19.24 -1.88 5.71
CA LYS A 50 20.46 -2.64 6.03
C LYS A 50 21.69 -1.81 5.68
N ARG A 51 22.61 -1.67 6.62
CA ARG A 51 23.92 -1.02 6.41
C ARG A 51 25.02 -2.08 6.47
N SER A 52 25.95 -2.02 5.52
CA SER A 52 27.16 -2.84 5.55
C SER A 52 28.15 -2.23 6.54
N VAL A 53 28.68 -3.06 7.44
CA VAL A 53 29.75 -2.67 8.36
C VAL A 53 30.93 -3.61 8.14
N THR A 54 32.14 -3.07 8.15
CA THR A 54 33.39 -3.83 8.08
C THR A 54 34.12 -3.68 9.40
N PHE A 55 34.65 -4.78 9.91
CA PHE A 55 35.40 -4.82 11.16
C PHE A 55 36.56 -5.80 11.02
N SER A 56 37.62 -5.58 11.79
CA SER A 56 38.81 -6.43 11.76
C SER A 56 38.66 -7.56 12.76
N ILE A 57 38.94 -8.78 12.32
CA ILE A 57 39.01 -9.98 13.17
C ILE A 57 40.21 -10.83 12.77
N THR A 58 40.62 -11.71 13.66
CA THR A 58 41.63 -12.71 13.36
C THR A 58 41.05 -13.81 12.46
N GLU A 59 41.91 -14.51 11.73
CA GLU A 59 41.51 -15.65 10.91
C GLU A 59 40.90 -16.79 11.76
N SER A 60 41.38 -16.95 13.00
CA SER A 60 40.85 -17.94 13.93
C SER A 60 39.42 -17.60 14.37
N GLN A 61 39.10 -16.32 14.60
CA GLN A 61 37.75 -15.86 14.89
C GLN A 61 36.83 -16.07 13.69
N LEU A 62 37.30 -15.77 12.47
CA LEU A 62 36.55 -16.00 11.24
C LEU A 62 36.15 -17.48 11.07
N LYS A 63 37.11 -18.40 11.31
CA LYS A 63 36.85 -19.85 11.24
C LYS A 63 35.84 -20.32 12.28
N LYS A 64 35.93 -19.80 13.52
CA LYS A 64 34.96 -20.11 14.59
C LYS A 64 33.56 -19.65 14.21
N MET A 65 33.42 -18.44 13.65
CA MET A 65 32.12 -17.94 13.17
C MET A 65 31.53 -18.80 12.05
N ASP A 66 32.36 -19.25 11.10
CA ASP A 66 31.89 -20.15 10.03
C ASP A 66 31.40 -21.50 10.58
N GLN A 67 32.11 -22.06 11.55
CA GLN A 67 31.71 -23.32 12.20
C GLN A 67 30.41 -23.14 13.00
N GLU A 68 30.31 -22.07 13.78
CA GLU A 68 29.13 -21.79 14.61
C GLU A 68 27.89 -21.50 13.75
N ALA A 69 28.05 -20.75 12.65
CA ALA A 69 26.95 -20.49 11.72
C ALA A 69 26.37 -21.79 11.14
N ARG A 70 27.25 -22.70 10.70
CA ARG A 70 26.84 -24.01 10.16
C ARG A 70 26.20 -24.90 11.21
N LYS A 71 26.75 -24.93 12.42
CA LYS A 71 26.26 -25.74 13.54
C LYS A 71 24.83 -25.34 13.94
N ASN A 72 24.54 -24.04 13.91
CA ASN A 72 23.22 -23.50 14.28
C ASN A 72 22.27 -23.36 13.08
N GLY A 73 22.65 -23.85 11.89
CA GLY A 73 21.79 -23.87 10.71
C GLY A 73 21.59 -22.52 10.01
N PHE A 74 22.44 -21.52 10.30
CA PHE A 74 22.38 -20.23 9.61
C PHE A 74 22.91 -20.35 8.17
N LYS A 75 22.29 -19.62 7.23
CA LYS A 75 22.70 -19.63 5.82
C LYS A 75 24.07 -18.99 5.62
N ASN A 76 24.39 -17.98 6.43
CA ASN A 76 25.67 -17.28 6.37
C ASN A 76 26.04 -16.63 7.72
N LYS A 77 27.29 -16.19 7.83
CA LYS A 77 27.83 -15.48 9.01
C LYS A 77 27.07 -14.20 9.34
N SER A 78 26.60 -13.48 8.32
CA SER A 78 25.88 -12.21 8.51
C SER A 78 24.50 -12.42 9.14
N GLU A 79 23.80 -13.49 8.77
CA GLU A 79 22.52 -13.89 9.35
C GLU A 79 22.69 -14.29 10.81
N MET A 80 23.71 -15.11 11.11
CA MET A 80 24.07 -15.46 12.48
C MET A 80 24.35 -14.20 13.32
N LEU A 81 25.16 -13.26 12.81
CA LEU A 81 25.45 -12.02 13.51
C LEU A 81 24.21 -11.13 13.71
N ALA A 82 23.36 -11.04 12.69
CA ALA A 82 22.10 -10.29 12.79
C ALA A 82 21.22 -10.87 13.90
N SER A 83 21.04 -12.20 13.93
CA SER A 83 20.26 -12.87 14.97
C SER A 83 20.83 -12.67 16.38
N PHE A 84 22.16 -12.62 16.54
CA PHE A 84 22.76 -12.30 17.84
C PHE A 84 22.52 -10.86 18.26
N ILE A 85 22.58 -9.91 17.32
CA ILE A 85 22.34 -8.48 17.60
C ILE A 85 20.87 -8.25 17.96
N ASP A 86 19.95 -8.88 17.24
CA ASP A 86 18.51 -8.78 17.50
C ASP A 86 18.11 -9.41 18.85
N ALA A 87 18.96 -10.29 19.41
CA ALA A 87 18.75 -10.95 20.70
C ALA A 87 19.39 -10.22 21.90
N LEU A 88 20.14 -9.12 21.67
CA LEU A 88 20.69 -8.27 22.74
C LEU A 88 19.61 -7.43 23.41
#